data_AF-A0A382LLW1-F1
#
_entry.id   AF-A0A382LLW1-F1
#
_cell.length_a   1.000
_cell.length_b   1.000
_cell.length_c   1.000
_cell.angle_alpha   90.00
_cell.angle_beta   90.00
_cell.angle_gamma   90.00
#
_symmetry.space_group_name_H-M   'P 1'
#
loop_
_entity.id
_entity.type
_entity.pdbx_description
1 polymer ?
#
loop_
_entity_poly.entity_id
_entity_poly.type
_entity_poly.pdbx_seq_one_letter_code
_entity_poly.pdbx_strand_id
1 'polypeptide(L)'
;MGDMIDSIRIVFTDNAGVVPEEMRCLVLGGKGAALAEMGTALSLPVPPGFTVVTEVCRQYLADGWPVGLDEDLDQAVAGLEERTGRRLGDPGDPLLVSVRSGAPVSMPGMLDTVLNLGLNDATTAGLARITDERFALDSQRRFLVSYAKVVMGIKADLGSMVSRAVEAAGVTREADLAPDEQRSLVADIERAVVEEVGEPVPKHPSEQLRRAVAAVFESWRGERAVAYRKVEGVADEMGTACTVQAMVFGN
;
A
#
# COMPACT_ATOMS: atom_id res chain seq x y z
N MET A 1 25.92 19.01 -2.47
CA MET A 1 25.11 18.15 -1.57
C MET A 1 23.62 18.33 -1.84
N GLY A 2 23.14 19.55 -2.16
CA GLY A 2 21.78 19.77 -2.69
C GLY A 2 21.47 18.97 -3.96
N ASP A 3 22.33 19.05 -4.98
CA ASP A 3 22.12 18.36 -6.28
C ASP A 3 22.02 16.83 -6.21
N MET A 4 22.54 16.18 -5.15
CA MET A 4 22.47 14.72 -5.00
C MET A 4 21.10 14.29 -4.44
N ILE A 5 20.53 15.06 -3.52
CA ILE A 5 19.23 14.77 -2.89
C ILE A 5 18.09 14.97 -3.88
N ASP A 6 18.20 15.96 -4.78
CA ASP A 6 17.17 16.26 -5.79
C ASP A 6 16.98 15.12 -6.82
N SER A 7 17.96 14.21 -6.92
CA SER A 7 17.86 13.02 -7.78
C SER A 7 17.25 11.79 -7.09
N ILE A 8 17.15 11.80 -5.75
CA ILE A 8 16.69 10.65 -4.98
C ILE A 8 15.17 10.61 -4.99
N ARG A 9 14.62 9.60 -5.67
CA ARG A 9 13.16 9.39 -5.75
C ARG A 9 12.65 8.31 -4.80
N ILE A 10 13.48 7.28 -4.57
CA ILE A 10 13.13 6.12 -3.73
C ILE A 10 14.30 5.80 -2.80
N VAL A 11 14.00 5.52 -1.54
CA VAL A 11 14.98 5.15 -0.52
C VAL A 11 14.54 3.87 0.19
N PHE A 12 15.39 2.85 0.21
CA PHE A 12 15.14 1.64 0.99
C PHE A 12 15.31 1.88 2.49
N THR A 13 14.52 1.17 3.29
CA THR A 13 14.56 1.26 4.76
C THR A 13 15.93 0.91 5.34
N ASP A 14 16.68 0.02 4.68
CA ASP A 14 18.02 -0.40 5.09
C ASP A 14 19.15 0.50 4.54
N ASN A 15 18.83 1.47 3.68
CA ASN A 15 19.79 2.36 3.03
C ASN A 15 19.44 3.84 3.23
N ALA A 16 18.78 4.20 4.34
CA ALA A 16 18.39 5.57 4.62
C ALA A 16 19.57 6.51 4.95
N GLY A 17 20.79 5.98 5.07
CA GLY A 17 22.02 6.76 5.24
C GLY A 17 22.34 7.68 4.05
N VAL A 18 21.69 7.47 2.89
CA VAL A 18 21.77 8.37 1.73
C VAL A 18 21.06 9.71 1.97
N VAL A 19 20.19 9.79 2.98
CA VAL A 19 19.51 11.02 3.41
C VAL A 19 20.10 11.51 4.73
N PRO A 20 20.57 12.78 4.81
CA PRO A 20 21.03 13.37 6.07
C PRO A 20 19.98 13.25 7.17
N GLU A 21 20.42 12.95 8.40
CA GLU A 21 19.54 12.66 9.53
C GLU A 21 18.51 13.77 9.78
N GLU A 22 18.94 15.04 9.80
CA GLU A 22 18.05 16.19 9.95
C GLU A 22 16.98 16.33 8.85
N MET A 23 17.18 15.71 7.68
CA MET A 23 16.27 15.78 6.54
C MET A 23 15.38 14.54 6.40
N ARG A 24 15.62 13.45 7.16
CA ARG A 24 14.91 12.18 6.96
C ARG A 24 13.41 12.31 7.09
N CYS A 25 12.90 12.98 8.11
CA CYS A 25 11.46 13.18 8.27
C CYS A 25 10.87 14.00 7.11
N LEU A 26 11.58 15.02 6.63
CA LEU A 26 11.12 15.86 5.53
C LEU A 26 11.08 15.09 4.20
N VAL A 27 12.06 14.24 3.94
CA VAL A 27 12.22 13.51 2.67
C VAL A 27 11.43 12.20 2.66
N LEU A 28 11.52 11.40 3.72
CA LEU A 28 10.94 10.05 3.84
C LEU A 28 9.58 10.05 4.55
N GLY A 29 9.13 11.20 5.06
CA GLY A 29 8.01 11.26 5.99
C GLY A 29 8.34 10.65 7.35
N GLY A 30 7.46 10.85 8.32
CA GLY A 30 7.66 10.32 9.68
C GLY A 30 7.71 8.79 9.73
N LYS A 31 6.87 8.10 8.93
CA LYS A 31 6.84 6.63 8.91
C LYS A 31 8.08 6.04 8.25
N GLY A 32 8.49 6.57 7.09
CA GLY A 32 9.70 6.10 6.40
C GLY A 32 10.95 6.34 7.24
N ALA A 33 11.07 7.52 7.87
CA ALA A 33 12.16 7.84 8.78
C ALA A 33 12.19 6.91 10.00
N ALA A 34 11.05 6.64 10.63
CA ALA A 34 10.98 5.73 11.78
C ALA A 34 11.35 4.28 11.40
N LEU A 35 10.89 3.77 10.25
CA LEU A 35 11.27 2.44 9.77
C LEU A 35 12.77 2.33 9.50
N ALA A 36 13.35 3.38 8.91
CA ALA A 36 14.78 3.46 8.68
C ALA A 36 15.58 3.46 9.99
N GLU A 37 15.17 4.25 10.98
CA GLU A 37 15.81 4.30 12.29
C GLU A 37 15.73 2.95 13.00
N MET A 38 14.56 2.32 13.01
CA MET A 38 14.36 0.99 13.60
C MET A 38 15.25 -0.07 12.93
N GLY A 39 15.31 -0.10 11.60
CA GLY A 39 16.06 -1.12 10.86
C GLY A 39 17.58 -0.93 10.90
N THR A 40 18.06 0.31 10.89
CA THR A 40 19.49 0.62 10.78
C THR A 40 20.12 0.95 12.14
N ALA A 41 19.69 2.04 12.79
CA ALA A 41 20.28 2.53 14.02
C ALA A 41 19.99 1.60 15.22
N LEU A 42 18.76 1.05 15.29
CA LEU A 42 18.34 0.17 16.39
C LEU A 42 18.49 -1.32 16.07
N SER A 43 18.80 -1.69 14.82
CA SER A 43 18.96 -3.08 14.38
C SER A 43 17.76 -3.99 14.74
N LEU A 44 16.55 -3.44 14.71
CA LEU A 44 15.33 -4.20 14.95
C LEU A 44 14.92 -4.99 13.69
N PRO A 45 14.23 -6.14 13.86
CA PRO A 45 13.75 -6.93 12.73
C PRO A 45 12.58 -6.24 12.03
N VAL A 46 12.90 -5.30 11.14
CA VAL A 46 11.93 -4.56 10.32
C VAL A 46 11.79 -5.28 8.96
N PRO A 47 10.57 -5.62 8.52
CA PRO A 47 10.37 -6.17 7.19
C PRO A 47 10.93 -5.23 6.10
N PRO A 48 11.63 -5.75 5.08
CA PRO A 48 12.19 -4.94 4.01
C PRO A 48 11.12 -4.04 3.35
N GLY A 49 11.53 -2.83 2.96
CA GLY A 49 10.68 -1.89 2.26
C GLY A 49 11.44 -0.72 1.68
N PHE A 50 10.71 0.13 0.97
CA PHE A 50 11.22 1.36 0.42
C PHE A 50 10.19 2.49 0.57
N THR A 51 10.66 3.72 0.44
CA THR A 51 9.84 4.92 0.52
C THR A 51 10.04 5.76 -0.73
N VAL A 52 8.95 6.05 -1.42
CA VAL A 52 8.90 7.08 -2.46
C VAL A 52 8.81 8.43 -1.77
N VAL A 53 9.78 9.31 -2.02
CA VAL A 53 10.01 10.51 -1.20
C VAL A 53 8.96 11.61 -1.41
N THR A 54 8.88 12.55 -0.48
CA THR A 54 7.93 13.69 -0.55
C THR A 54 8.10 14.55 -1.80
N GLU A 55 9.32 14.65 -2.35
CA GLU A 55 9.60 15.37 -3.60
C GLU A 55 8.86 14.78 -4.80
N VAL A 56 8.78 13.46 -4.89
CA VAL A 56 8.03 12.80 -5.98
C VAL A 56 6.54 13.10 -5.87
N CYS A 57 6.00 13.18 -4.64
CA CYS A 57 4.63 13.62 -4.43
C CYS A 57 4.41 15.06 -4.90
N ARG A 58 5.34 15.98 -4.59
CA ARG A 58 5.25 17.37 -5.07
C ARG A 58 5.21 17.44 -6.59
N GLN A 59 6.12 16.73 -7.27
CA GLN A 59 6.16 16.65 -8.73
C GLN A 59 4.86 16.07 -9.29
N TYR A 60 4.36 14.99 -8.67
CA TYR A 60 3.09 14.39 -9.06
C TYR A 60 1.91 15.36 -8.96
N LEU A 61 1.81 16.10 -7.86
CA LEU A 61 0.72 17.04 -7.64
C LEU A 61 0.82 18.25 -8.59
N ALA A 62 2.02 18.66 -8.98
CA ALA A 62 2.23 19.77 -9.90
C ALA A 62 1.94 19.37 -11.36
N ASP A 63 2.55 18.29 -11.83
CA ASP A 63 2.66 17.97 -13.26
C ASP A 63 2.06 16.62 -13.65
N GLY A 64 1.53 15.86 -12.69
CA GLY A 64 1.07 14.48 -12.88
C GLY A 64 2.20 13.46 -12.75
N TRP A 65 1.95 12.21 -13.15
CA TRP A 65 2.89 11.09 -12.96
C TRP A 65 4.31 11.39 -13.48
N PRO A 66 5.33 11.46 -12.61
CA PRO A 66 6.68 11.85 -13.03
C PRO A 66 7.28 10.88 -14.05
N VAL A 67 7.95 11.43 -15.06
CA VAL A 67 8.68 10.64 -16.07
C VAL A 67 9.78 9.83 -15.38
N GLY A 68 9.87 8.54 -15.70
CA GLY A 68 10.85 7.61 -15.13
C GLY A 68 10.42 6.92 -13.82
N LEU A 69 9.29 7.34 -13.22
CA LEU A 69 8.87 6.80 -11.91
C LEU A 69 8.47 5.32 -12.00
N ASP A 70 7.98 4.85 -13.15
CA ASP A 70 7.66 3.43 -13.33
C ASP A 70 8.92 2.58 -13.28
N GLU A 71 9.97 3.00 -13.98
CA GLU A 71 11.27 2.34 -13.97
C GLU A 71 11.89 2.37 -12.57
N ASP A 72 11.76 3.49 -11.84
CA ASP A 72 12.21 3.61 -10.46
C ASP A 72 11.45 2.62 -9.54
N LEU A 73 10.12 2.51 -9.69
CA LEU A 73 9.29 1.57 -8.93
C LEU A 73 9.64 0.11 -9.27
N ASP A 74 9.83 -0.22 -10.53
CA ASP A 74 10.21 -1.57 -10.97
C ASP A 74 11.58 -1.97 -10.39
N GLN A 75 12.55 -1.06 -10.38
CA GLN A 75 13.85 -1.29 -9.74
C GLN A 75 13.72 -1.47 -8.22
N ALA A 76 12.89 -0.67 -7.56
CA ALA A 76 12.64 -0.78 -6.12
C ALA A 76 11.91 -2.09 -5.77
N VAL A 77 10.97 -2.54 -6.60
CA VAL A 77 10.32 -3.85 -6.46
C VAL A 77 11.37 -4.95 -6.63
N ALA A 78 12.20 -4.92 -7.67
CA ALA A 78 13.26 -5.92 -7.87
C ALA A 78 14.22 -6.00 -6.67
N GLY A 79 14.60 -4.85 -6.09
CA GLY A 79 15.42 -4.83 -4.88
C GLY A 79 14.70 -5.37 -3.64
N LEU A 80 13.36 -5.26 -3.58
CA LEU A 80 12.55 -5.89 -2.54
C LEU A 80 12.45 -7.40 -2.74
N GLU A 81 12.32 -7.85 -3.99
CA GLU A 81 12.33 -9.28 -4.36
C GLU A 81 13.64 -9.95 -3.95
N GLU A 82 14.78 -9.31 -4.21
CA GLU A 82 16.10 -9.81 -3.81
C GLU A 82 16.21 -9.96 -2.28
N ARG A 83 15.75 -8.96 -1.52
CA ARG A 83 15.81 -8.96 -0.05
C ARG A 83 14.88 -9.98 0.60
N THR A 84 13.77 -10.29 -0.05
CA THR A 84 12.75 -11.20 0.49
C THR A 84 12.87 -12.62 -0.05
N GLY A 85 13.57 -12.81 -1.17
CA GLY A 85 13.61 -14.08 -1.91
C GLY A 85 12.29 -14.43 -2.61
N ARG A 86 11.32 -13.51 -2.66
CA ARG A 86 9.98 -13.70 -3.24
C ARG A 86 9.74 -12.74 -4.38
N ARG A 87 8.77 -13.02 -5.25
CA ARG A 87 8.48 -12.18 -6.42
C ARG A 87 7.07 -11.61 -6.41
N LEU A 88 6.94 -10.34 -6.77
CA LEU A 88 5.66 -9.65 -6.82
C LEU A 88 4.86 -10.20 -8.00
N GLY A 89 3.73 -10.85 -7.72
CA GLY A 89 2.91 -11.50 -8.74
C GLY A 89 3.28 -12.95 -9.07
N ASP A 90 4.27 -13.54 -8.39
CA ASP A 90 4.57 -14.96 -8.58
C ASP A 90 3.45 -15.84 -8.03
N PRO A 91 2.81 -16.70 -8.85
CA PRO A 91 1.80 -17.62 -8.37
C PRO A 91 2.37 -18.71 -7.47
N GLY A 92 3.68 -18.95 -7.42
CA GLY A 92 4.35 -19.96 -6.60
C GLY A 92 4.54 -19.53 -5.15
N ASP A 93 5.37 -18.51 -4.92
CA ASP A 93 5.66 -17.91 -3.62
C ASP A 93 5.51 -16.38 -3.70
N PRO A 94 4.28 -15.84 -3.60
CA PRO A 94 4.01 -14.44 -3.87
C PRO A 94 4.65 -13.51 -2.83
N LEU A 95 5.39 -12.51 -3.30
CA LEU A 95 5.66 -11.31 -2.51
C LEU A 95 4.38 -10.48 -2.46
N LEU A 96 3.93 -10.16 -1.25
CA LEU A 96 2.84 -9.23 -1.00
C LEU A 96 3.38 -8.02 -0.27
N VAL A 97 2.83 -6.84 -0.55
CA VAL A 97 3.28 -5.59 0.06
C VAL A 97 2.12 -4.80 0.68
N SER A 98 2.46 -3.94 1.63
CA SER A 98 1.58 -2.87 2.09
C SER A 98 2.02 -1.53 1.52
N VAL A 99 1.05 -0.64 1.28
CA VAL A 99 1.28 0.73 0.83
C VAL A 99 0.70 1.68 1.86
N ARG A 100 1.54 2.61 2.35
CA ARG A 100 1.22 3.48 3.49
C ARG A 100 1.64 4.92 3.20
N SER A 101 0.71 5.85 3.39
CA SER A 101 1.01 7.29 3.40
C SER A 101 1.84 7.66 4.64
N GLY A 102 2.80 8.57 4.46
CA GLY A 102 3.68 9.06 5.51
C GLY A 102 4.06 10.52 5.28
N ALA A 103 3.31 11.46 5.85
CA ALA A 103 3.70 12.86 5.84
C ALA A 103 4.86 13.12 6.85
N PRO A 104 5.65 14.20 6.70
CA PRO A 104 6.70 14.55 7.65
C PRO A 104 6.17 14.83 9.07
N VAL A 105 4.94 15.33 9.16
CA VAL A 105 4.19 15.49 10.41
C VAL A 105 3.00 14.54 10.43
N SER A 106 2.57 14.11 11.63
CA SER A 106 1.42 13.22 11.76
C SER A 106 0.17 13.92 11.23
N MET A 107 -0.53 13.28 10.29
CA MET A 107 -1.72 13.85 9.65
C MET A 107 -2.88 12.86 9.68
N PRO A 108 -3.91 13.09 10.52
CA PRO A 108 -5.15 12.33 10.47
C PRO A 108 -5.92 12.67 9.18
N GLY A 109 -6.56 11.65 8.59
CA GLY A 109 -7.33 11.82 7.34
C GLY A 109 -6.52 11.67 6.05
N MET A 110 -5.25 11.29 6.14
CA MET A 110 -4.48 10.76 5.01
C MET A 110 -4.99 9.36 4.61
N LEU A 111 -4.57 8.89 3.43
CA LEU A 111 -4.96 7.58 2.90
C LEU A 111 -4.88 6.47 3.95
N ASP A 112 -5.97 5.69 4.08
CA ASP A 112 -5.95 4.42 4.82
C ASP A 112 -4.90 3.47 4.22
N THR A 113 -4.36 2.55 5.04
CA THR A 113 -3.33 1.62 4.58
C THR A 113 -3.93 0.55 3.66
N VAL A 114 -3.27 0.30 2.52
CA VAL A 114 -3.56 -0.87 1.68
C VAL A 114 -2.64 -2.01 2.10
N LEU A 115 -3.21 -3.16 2.44
CA LEU A 115 -2.48 -4.38 2.77
C LEU A 115 -2.66 -5.41 1.65
N ASN A 116 -1.79 -6.42 1.61
CA ASN A 116 -1.89 -7.57 0.71
C ASN A 116 -1.89 -7.19 -0.79
N LEU A 117 -1.31 -6.04 -1.15
CA LEU A 117 -1.12 -5.66 -2.53
C LEU A 117 -0.20 -6.69 -3.22
N GLY A 118 -0.58 -7.11 -4.41
CA GLY A 118 0.00 -8.23 -5.13
C GLY A 118 -0.97 -9.40 -5.27
N LEU A 119 -2.08 -9.42 -4.51
CA LEU A 119 -3.09 -10.46 -4.64
C LEU A 119 -3.93 -10.32 -5.91
N ASN A 120 -4.05 -11.44 -6.63
CA ASN A 120 -4.99 -11.77 -7.68
C ASN A 120 -5.29 -13.27 -7.60
N ASP A 121 -6.11 -13.82 -8.50
CA ASP A 121 -6.55 -15.22 -8.41
C ASP A 121 -5.37 -16.22 -8.43
N ALA A 122 -4.33 -15.94 -9.22
CA ALA A 122 -3.16 -16.80 -9.35
C ALA A 122 -2.26 -16.75 -8.10
N THR A 123 -1.98 -15.55 -7.58
CA THR A 123 -1.18 -15.40 -6.36
C THR A 123 -1.95 -15.80 -5.11
N THR A 124 -3.28 -15.68 -5.08
CA THR A 124 -4.11 -16.20 -3.98
C THR A 124 -4.00 -17.71 -3.92
N ALA A 125 -4.07 -18.39 -5.07
CA ALA A 125 -3.82 -19.84 -5.13
C ALA A 125 -2.39 -20.20 -4.70
N GLY A 126 -1.39 -19.34 -4.99
CA GLY A 126 -0.04 -19.45 -4.48
C GLY A 126 0.05 -19.36 -2.97
N LEU A 127 -0.50 -18.29 -2.41
CA LEU A 127 -0.57 -18.04 -0.98
C LEU A 127 -1.24 -19.21 -0.24
N ALA A 128 -2.33 -19.76 -0.79
CA ALA A 128 -3.04 -20.90 -0.23
C ALA A 128 -2.14 -22.16 -0.12
N ARG A 129 -1.19 -22.35 -1.04
CA ARG A 129 -0.25 -23.49 -1.00
C ARG A 129 0.82 -23.37 0.08
N ILE A 130 1.24 -22.14 0.40
CA ILE A 130 2.29 -21.88 1.41
C ILE A 130 1.72 -21.58 2.81
N THR A 131 0.40 -21.38 2.90
CA THR A 131 -0.33 -21.14 4.16
C THR A 131 -1.53 -22.08 4.26
N ASP A 132 -2.75 -21.55 4.17
CA ASP A 132 -4.00 -22.28 4.06
C ASP A 132 -4.99 -21.54 3.15
N GLU A 133 -5.93 -22.29 2.56
CA GLU A 133 -6.88 -21.75 1.58
C GLU A 133 -7.81 -20.68 2.16
N ARG A 134 -8.27 -20.87 3.39
CA ARG A 134 -9.20 -19.95 4.06
C ARG A 134 -8.52 -18.61 4.33
N PHE A 135 -7.29 -18.63 4.83
CA PHE A 135 -6.47 -17.43 5.04
C PHE A 135 -6.19 -16.69 3.74
N ALA A 136 -5.83 -17.41 2.67
CA ALA A 136 -5.53 -16.80 1.39
C ALA A 136 -6.76 -16.09 0.79
N LEU A 137 -7.93 -16.73 0.84
CA LEU A 137 -9.18 -16.15 0.37
C LEU A 137 -9.64 -14.97 1.23
N ASP A 138 -9.53 -15.05 2.56
CA ASP A 138 -9.83 -13.91 3.43
C ASP A 138 -8.87 -12.73 3.14
N SER A 139 -7.59 -13.01 2.91
CA SER A 139 -6.59 -12.00 2.55
C SER A 139 -6.91 -11.34 1.21
N GLN A 140 -7.36 -12.10 0.21
CA GLN A 140 -7.82 -11.59 -1.09
C GLN A 140 -9.04 -10.69 -0.92
N ARG A 141 -10.05 -11.14 -0.16
CA ARG A 141 -11.24 -10.34 0.13
C ARG A 141 -10.87 -9.01 0.83
N ARG A 142 -10.03 -9.05 1.87
CA ARG A 142 -9.56 -7.83 2.56
C ARG A 142 -8.81 -6.89 1.63
N PHE A 143 -7.97 -7.44 0.75
CA PHE A 143 -7.29 -6.67 -0.30
C PHE A 143 -8.31 -5.96 -1.19
N LEU A 144 -9.27 -6.70 -1.77
CA LEU A 144 -10.28 -6.13 -2.66
C LEU A 144 -11.10 -5.02 -2.00
N VAL A 145 -11.58 -5.26 -0.77
CA VAL A 145 -12.36 -4.25 -0.01
C VAL A 145 -11.53 -3.00 0.25
N SER A 146 -10.30 -3.16 0.76
CA SER A 146 -9.44 -2.02 1.07
C SER A 146 -9.02 -1.28 -0.20
N TYR A 147 -8.56 -1.98 -1.24
CA TYR A 147 -8.11 -1.39 -2.49
C TYR A 147 -9.24 -0.65 -3.21
N ALA A 148 -10.42 -1.26 -3.33
CA ALA A 148 -11.56 -0.62 -3.99
C ALA A 148 -11.99 0.67 -3.28
N LYS A 149 -12.00 0.68 -1.94
CA LYS A 149 -12.32 1.87 -1.14
C LYS A 149 -11.26 2.94 -1.23
N VAL A 150 -10.00 2.54 -1.05
CA VAL A 150 -8.90 3.46 -0.80
C VAL A 150 -8.30 3.99 -2.10
N VAL A 151 -8.14 3.13 -3.10
CA VAL A 151 -7.47 3.46 -4.36
C VAL A 151 -8.50 3.79 -5.45
N MET A 152 -9.60 3.04 -5.53
CA MET A 152 -10.62 3.22 -6.56
C MET A 152 -11.78 4.12 -6.11
N GLY A 153 -11.84 4.49 -4.82
CA GLY A 153 -12.78 5.47 -4.31
C GLY A 153 -14.24 5.02 -4.20
N ILE A 154 -14.50 3.69 -4.24
CA ILE A 154 -15.86 3.14 -4.15
C ILE A 154 -16.60 3.64 -2.89
N LYS A 155 -17.90 3.92 -3.05
CA LYS A 155 -18.83 4.40 -2.03
C LYS A 155 -19.72 3.30 -1.49
N ALA A 156 -19.97 2.23 -2.25
CA ALA A 156 -20.66 1.05 -1.77
C ALA A 156 -20.09 0.56 -0.43
N ASP A 157 -20.97 0.24 0.50
CA ASP A 157 -20.58 -0.33 1.78
C ASP A 157 -20.27 -1.83 1.62
N LEU A 158 -19.07 -2.10 1.12
CA LEU A 158 -18.53 -3.46 1.01
C LEU A 158 -18.43 -4.14 2.39
N GLY A 159 -18.29 -3.37 3.47
CA GLY A 159 -18.29 -3.89 4.84
C GLY A 159 -19.63 -4.54 5.19
N SER A 160 -20.74 -3.90 4.85
CA SER A 160 -22.08 -4.48 5.01
C SER A 160 -22.32 -5.72 4.14
N MET A 161 -21.63 -5.89 3.00
CA MET A 161 -21.67 -7.15 2.25
C MET A 161 -20.99 -8.28 3.02
N VAL A 162 -19.82 -8.00 3.61
CA VAL A 162 -19.09 -8.95 4.44
C VAL A 162 -19.89 -9.34 5.69
N SER A 163 -20.47 -8.37 6.39
CA SER A 163 -21.29 -8.63 7.59
C SER A 163 -22.48 -9.53 7.28
N ARG A 164 -23.17 -9.31 6.15
CA ARG A 164 -24.28 -10.17 5.70
C ARG A 164 -23.84 -11.59 5.37
N ALA A 165 -22.66 -11.76 4.76
CA ALA A 165 -22.12 -13.08 4.47
C ALA A 165 -21.77 -13.85 5.75
N VAL A 166 -21.17 -13.18 6.74
CA VAL A 166 -20.88 -13.75 8.07
C VAL A 166 -22.17 -14.20 8.78
N GLU A 167 -23.20 -13.35 8.77
CA GLU A 167 -24.51 -13.66 9.37
C GLU A 167 -25.18 -14.85 8.65
N ALA A 168 -25.18 -14.87 7.32
CA ALA A 168 -25.77 -15.94 6.53
C ALA A 168 -25.08 -17.30 6.73
N ALA A 169 -23.77 -17.30 6.95
CA ALA A 169 -22.98 -18.49 7.26
C ALA A 169 -23.13 -18.96 8.72
N GLY A 170 -23.75 -18.15 9.59
CA GLY A 170 -23.90 -18.46 11.02
C GLY A 170 -22.58 -18.47 11.80
N VAL A 171 -21.55 -17.77 11.32
CA VAL A 171 -20.24 -17.67 11.97
C VAL A 171 -20.08 -16.31 12.67
N THR A 172 -19.14 -16.20 13.61
CA THR A 172 -18.95 -14.97 14.39
C THR A 172 -17.83 -14.08 13.88
N ARG A 173 -16.84 -14.65 13.18
CA ARG A 173 -15.69 -13.92 12.63
C ARG A 173 -15.65 -14.08 11.12
N GLU A 174 -15.25 -13.03 10.41
CA GLU A 174 -15.01 -13.07 8.95
C GLU A 174 -14.03 -14.19 8.55
N ALA A 175 -13.01 -14.42 9.38
CA ALA A 175 -12.03 -15.49 9.16
C ALA A 175 -12.64 -16.91 9.25
N ASP A 176 -13.80 -17.05 9.89
CA ASP A 176 -14.49 -18.34 10.06
C ASP A 176 -15.40 -18.70 8.88
N LEU A 177 -15.52 -17.84 7.86
CA LEU A 177 -16.18 -18.17 6.59
C LEU A 177 -15.44 -19.30 5.86
N ALA A 178 -16.19 -20.32 5.43
CA ALA A 178 -15.67 -21.44 4.66
C ALA A 178 -15.12 -20.98 3.30
N PRO A 179 -14.18 -21.73 2.68
CA PRO A 179 -13.60 -21.36 1.38
C PRO A 179 -14.64 -21.06 0.29
N ASP A 180 -15.71 -21.85 0.18
CA ASP A 180 -16.75 -21.63 -0.83
C ASP A 180 -17.54 -20.34 -0.59
N GLU A 181 -17.78 -19.98 0.67
CA GLU A 181 -18.44 -18.74 1.07
C GLU A 181 -17.54 -17.53 0.78
N GLN A 182 -16.24 -17.64 1.09
CA GLN A 182 -15.25 -16.60 0.77
C GLN A 182 -15.15 -16.38 -0.74
N ARG A 183 -15.09 -17.44 -1.56
CA ARG A 183 -15.05 -17.31 -3.04
C ARG A 183 -16.30 -16.63 -3.57
N SER A 184 -17.48 -16.98 -3.04
CA SER A 184 -18.74 -16.34 -3.42
C SER A 184 -18.74 -14.85 -3.06
N LEU A 185 -18.29 -14.51 -1.84
CA LEU A 185 -18.20 -13.14 -1.37
C LEU A 185 -17.18 -12.30 -2.17
N VAL A 186 -16.03 -12.87 -2.53
CA VAL A 186 -15.04 -12.24 -3.41
C VAL A 186 -15.68 -11.89 -4.76
N ALA A 187 -16.39 -12.84 -5.39
CA ALA A 187 -17.05 -12.62 -6.68
C ALA A 187 -18.14 -11.53 -6.60
N ASP A 188 -18.89 -11.48 -5.51
CA ASP A 188 -19.91 -10.44 -5.30
C ASP A 188 -19.27 -9.06 -5.06
N ILE A 189 -18.16 -8.97 -4.32
CA ILE A 189 -17.40 -7.73 -4.14
C ILE A 189 -16.84 -7.24 -5.48
N GLU A 190 -16.19 -8.11 -6.26
CA GLU A 190 -15.66 -7.73 -7.57
C GLU A 190 -16.77 -7.21 -8.50
N ARG A 191 -17.95 -7.83 -8.48
CA ARG A 191 -19.11 -7.36 -9.25
C ARG A 191 -19.56 -5.98 -8.79
N ALA A 192 -19.70 -5.76 -7.49
CA ALA A 192 -20.08 -4.45 -6.94
C ALA A 192 -19.06 -3.36 -7.32
N VAL A 193 -17.77 -3.68 -7.32
CA VAL A 193 -16.71 -2.76 -7.77
C VAL A 193 -16.88 -2.39 -9.24
N VAL A 194 -17.07 -3.37 -10.11
CA VAL A 194 -17.29 -3.12 -11.54
C VAL A 194 -18.57 -2.32 -11.79
N GLU A 195 -19.65 -2.63 -11.08
CA GLU A 195 -20.95 -1.94 -11.23
C GLU A 195 -20.87 -0.45 -10.85
N GLU A 196 -20.13 -0.09 -9.81
CA GLU A 196 -20.04 1.30 -9.35
C GLU A 196 -18.88 2.08 -9.99
N VAL A 197 -17.69 1.48 -10.06
CA VAL A 197 -16.47 2.15 -10.55
C VAL A 197 -16.33 2.04 -12.08
N GLY A 198 -16.93 1.02 -12.69
CA GLY A 198 -16.88 0.79 -14.14
C GLY A 198 -15.69 -0.04 -14.62
N GLU A 199 -14.80 -0.47 -13.73
CA GLU A 199 -13.66 -1.34 -14.01
C GLU A 199 -13.35 -2.26 -12.82
N PRO A 200 -12.74 -3.44 -13.04
CA PRO A 200 -12.35 -4.33 -11.95
C PRO A 200 -11.11 -3.82 -11.21
N VAL A 201 -10.84 -4.34 -10.01
CA VAL A 201 -9.54 -4.16 -9.37
C VAL A 201 -8.44 -4.72 -10.29
N PRO A 202 -7.35 -3.97 -10.57
CA PRO A 202 -6.28 -4.43 -11.44
C PRO A 202 -5.71 -5.77 -11.00
N LYS A 203 -5.51 -6.69 -11.95
CA LYS A 203 -4.93 -8.02 -11.66
C LYS A 203 -3.41 -8.03 -11.72
N HIS A 204 -2.80 -7.07 -12.44
CA HIS A 204 -1.34 -6.93 -12.52
C HIS A 204 -0.79 -6.18 -11.29
N PRO A 205 0.10 -6.77 -10.49
CA PRO A 205 0.61 -6.14 -9.26
C PRO A 205 1.37 -4.82 -9.46
N SER A 206 2.08 -4.65 -10.58
CA SER A 206 2.75 -3.39 -10.90
C SER A 206 1.72 -2.26 -11.11
N GLU A 207 0.62 -2.54 -11.80
CA GLU A 207 -0.49 -1.61 -11.95
C GLU A 207 -1.17 -1.33 -10.61
N GLN A 208 -1.39 -2.37 -9.79
CA GLN A 208 -1.93 -2.21 -8.45
C GLN A 208 -1.08 -1.22 -7.63
N LEU A 209 0.24 -1.41 -7.65
CA LEU A 209 1.22 -0.58 -6.94
C LEU A 209 1.22 0.86 -7.46
N ARG A 210 1.32 1.04 -8.78
CA ARG A 210 1.29 2.37 -9.42
C ARG A 210 0.07 3.18 -8.98
N ARG A 211 -1.12 2.60 -9.10
CA ARG A 211 -2.38 3.26 -8.72
C ARG A 211 -2.44 3.51 -7.20
N ALA A 212 -1.93 2.60 -6.37
CA ALA A 212 -1.87 2.80 -4.93
C ALA A 212 -0.93 3.96 -4.52
N VAL A 213 0.24 4.09 -5.17
CA VAL A 213 1.15 5.23 -4.96
C VAL A 213 0.49 6.54 -5.40
N ALA A 214 -0.17 6.56 -6.56
CA ALA A 214 -0.93 7.73 -7.01
C ALA A 214 -2.03 8.12 -6.00
N ALA A 215 -2.78 7.14 -5.47
CA ALA A 215 -3.79 7.39 -4.46
C ALA A 215 -3.20 7.97 -3.16
N VAL A 216 -2.03 7.48 -2.71
CA VAL A 216 -1.30 8.08 -1.58
C VAL A 216 -1.02 9.56 -1.85
N PHE A 217 -0.48 9.89 -3.02
CA PHE A 217 -0.18 11.28 -3.37
C PHE A 217 -1.44 12.15 -3.44
N GLU A 218 -2.50 11.69 -4.11
CA GLU A 218 -3.78 12.41 -4.18
C GLU A 218 -4.44 12.60 -2.82
N SER A 219 -4.22 11.68 -1.88
CA SER A 219 -4.76 11.82 -0.51
C SER A 219 -4.25 13.07 0.21
N TRP A 220 -3.10 13.63 -0.21
CA TRP A 220 -2.63 14.93 0.28
C TRP A 220 -3.59 16.08 -0.07
N ARG A 221 -4.34 15.97 -1.17
CA ARG A 221 -5.36 16.96 -1.57
C ARG A 221 -6.75 16.64 -1.01
N GLY A 222 -6.92 15.54 -0.29
CA GLY A 222 -8.19 15.16 0.30
C GLY A 222 -8.73 16.23 1.26
N GLU A 223 -10.05 16.42 1.29
CA GLU A 223 -10.71 17.48 2.08
C GLU A 223 -10.30 17.46 3.56
N ARG A 224 -10.19 16.27 4.16
CA ARG A 224 -9.75 16.08 5.55
C ARG A 224 -8.30 16.52 5.75
N ALA A 225 -7.41 16.15 4.84
CA ALA A 225 -6.00 16.52 4.89
C ALA A 225 -5.82 18.04 4.75
N VAL A 226 -6.50 18.66 3.79
CA VAL A 226 -6.49 20.12 3.57
C VAL A 226 -7.02 20.86 4.81
N ALA A 227 -8.16 20.42 5.37
CA ALA A 227 -8.72 21.03 6.56
C ALA A 227 -7.77 20.92 7.76
N TYR A 228 -7.14 19.76 7.95
CA TYR A 228 -6.17 19.55 9.02
C TYR A 228 -4.95 20.45 8.88
N ARG A 229 -4.35 20.53 7.68
CA ARG A 229 -3.17 21.39 7.43
C ARG A 229 -3.44 22.86 7.72
N LYS A 230 -4.63 23.34 7.34
CA LYS A 230 -5.05 24.73 7.60
C LYS A 230 -5.13 25.03 9.09
N VAL A 231 -5.59 24.07 9.90
CA VAL A 231 -5.71 24.23 11.37
C VAL A 231 -4.34 24.18 12.04
N GLU A 232 -3.47 23.25 11.62
CA GLU A 232 -2.18 22.99 12.26
C GLU A 232 -1.01 23.79 11.66
N GLY A 233 -1.25 24.62 10.64
CA GLY A 233 -0.22 25.42 9.98
C GLY A 233 0.80 24.58 9.20
N VAL A 234 0.39 23.42 8.68
CA VAL A 234 1.25 22.56 7.86
C VAL A 234 1.27 23.09 6.43
N ALA A 235 2.45 23.28 5.88
CA ALA A 235 2.63 23.85 4.55
C ALA A 235 2.12 22.90 3.44
N ASP A 236 1.42 23.44 2.45
CA ASP A 236 0.82 22.64 1.37
C ASP A 236 1.88 22.01 0.46
N GLU A 237 3.01 22.68 0.30
CA GLU A 237 4.16 22.23 -0.47
C GLU A 237 4.90 21.06 0.19
N MET A 238 4.61 20.69 1.44
CA MET A 238 5.34 19.63 2.12
C MET A 238 5.19 18.27 1.43
N GLY A 239 3.99 17.95 0.93
CA GLY A 239 3.66 16.67 0.32
C GLY A 239 3.68 15.50 1.31
N THR A 240 3.48 14.28 0.78
CA THR A 240 3.51 13.04 1.56
C THR A 240 4.45 12.02 0.92
N ALA A 241 5.14 11.23 1.73
CA ALA A 241 5.90 10.09 1.25
C ALA A 241 4.99 8.86 1.16
N CYS A 242 5.38 7.91 0.31
CA CYS A 242 4.69 6.64 0.15
C CYS A 242 5.62 5.49 0.53
N THR A 243 5.36 4.84 1.65
CA THR A 243 6.11 3.67 2.09
C THR A 243 5.49 2.39 1.56
N VAL A 244 6.30 1.58 0.89
CA VAL A 244 5.96 0.24 0.39
C VAL A 244 6.79 -0.77 1.20
N GLN A 245 6.13 -1.73 1.84
CA GLN A 245 6.81 -2.66 2.75
C GLN A 245 6.30 -4.09 2.54
N ALA A 246 7.22 -5.06 2.54
CA ALA A 246 6.88 -6.47 2.45
C ALA A 246 5.92 -6.88 3.59
N MET A 247 4.88 -7.63 3.24
CA MET A 247 3.96 -8.21 4.20
C MET A 247 4.64 -9.33 4.98
N VAL A 248 4.36 -9.36 6.27
CA VAL A 248 4.65 -10.50 7.15
C VAL A 248 3.33 -10.99 7.71
N PHE A 249 3.20 -12.31 7.79
CA PHE A 249 2.01 -12.96 8.33
C PHE A 249 2.44 -13.80 9.53
N GLY A 250 1.73 -13.65 10.65
CA GLY A 250 1.97 -14.39 11.89
C GLY A 250 0.84 -15.38 12.20
N ASN A 251 0.11 -15.77 11.16
CA ASN A 251 -1.01 -16.70 11.18
C ASN A 251 -0.59 -18.11 11.62
#